data_AF-A0A0C3E590-F1
#
_entry.id   AF-A0A0C3E590-F1
#
_cell.length_a   1.000
_cell.length_b   1.000
_cell.length_c   1.000
_cell.angle_alpha   90.00
_cell.angle_beta   90.00
_cell.angle_gamma   90.00
#
_symmetry.space_group_name_H-M   'P 1'
#
loop_
_entity.id
_entity.type
_entity.pdbx_description
1 polymer ?
#
loop_
_entity_poly.entity_id
_entity_poly.type
_entity_poly.pdbx_seq_one_letter_code
_entity_poly.pdbx_strand_id
1 'polypeptide(L)'
;MTQETGTIDQAILRRAIGLASSYLLTDTSTNPDGGIATWKTGFNRLVDVVVVLHHRDELELVTFNEASKACSECWSVGGTWRGMEECRQGVKEVAAKLKKLLDEPNRRTYKGHKVYAPNNSSTT
;
A
#
# COMPACT_ATOMS: atom_id res chain seq x y z
N MET A 1 -11.14 -13.40 8.86
CA MET A 1 -10.23 -12.23 8.92
C MET A 1 -9.53 -12.10 10.27
N THR A 2 -10.07 -12.68 11.34
CA THR A 2 -9.39 -12.83 12.63
C THR A 2 -9.03 -14.30 12.88
N GLN A 3 -7.90 -14.56 13.52
CA GLN A 3 -7.60 -15.88 14.11
C GLN A 3 -8.49 -16.10 15.34
N GLU A 4 -8.54 -17.33 15.87
CA GLU A 4 -9.33 -17.69 17.06
C GLU A 4 -8.98 -16.84 18.30
N THR A 5 -7.83 -16.18 18.30
CA THR A 5 -7.36 -15.24 19.33
C THR A 5 -7.79 -13.79 19.12
N GLY A 6 -8.54 -13.48 18.06
CA GLY A 6 -8.97 -12.12 17.71
C GLY A 6 -7.92 -11.27 16.98
N THR A 7 -6.73 -11.81 16.72
CA THR A 7 -5.68 -11.14 15.93
C THR A 7 -6.01 -11.17 14.45
N ILE A 8 -5.68 -10.11 13.71
CA ILE A 8 -5.92 -10.04 12.26
C ILE A 8 -4.97 -11.03 11.56
N ASP A 9 -5.53 -11.86 10.67
CA ASP A 9 -4.72 -12.70 9.80
C ASP A 9 -4.00 -11.85 8.74
N GLN A 10 -2.71 -11.60 8.97
CA GLN A 10 -1.90 -10.77 8.10
C GLN A 10 -1.58 -11.43 6.76
N ALA A 11 -1.70 -12.75 6.61
CA ALA A 11 -1.52 -13.41 5.32
C ALA A 11 -2.63 -13.04 4.33
N ILE A 12 -3.87 -12.97 4.83
CA ILE A 12 -5.02 -12.49 4.04
C ILE A 12 -4.86 -11.01 3.72
N LEU A 13 -4.43 -10.20 4.69
CA LEU A 13 -4.17 -8.77 4.47
C LEU A 13 -3.10 -8.54 3.40
N ARG A 14 -1.97 -9.26 3.47
CA ARG A 14 -0.91 -9.20 2.46
C ARG A 14 -1.42 -9.57 1.08
N ARG A 15 -2.20 -10.65 0.97
CA ARG A 15 -2.81 -11.05 -0.31
C ARG A 15 -3.72 -9.96 -0.86
N ALA A 16 -4.55 -9.34 -0.03
CA ALA A 16 -5.43 -8.25 -0.44
C ALA A 16 -4.63 -7.02 -0.91
N ILE A 17 -3.59 -6.64 -0.17
CA ILE A 17 -2.68 -5.54 -0.52
C ILE A 17 -1.95 -5.81 -1.84
N GLY A 18 -1.40 -7.02 -2.01
CA GLY A 18 -0.66 -7.41 -3.22
C GLY A 18 -1.52 -7.44 -4.49
N LEU A 19 -2.85 -7.43 -4.37
CA LEU A 19 -3.76 -7.33 -5.50
C LEU A 19 -4.11 -5.88 -5.88
N ALA A 20 -3.67 -4.88 -5.12
CA ALA A 20 -4.07 -3.48 -5.30
C ALA A 20 -3.73 -2.93 -6.70
N SER A 21 -2.57 -3.29 -7.26
CA SER A 21 -2.14 -2.85 -8.60
C SER A 21 -2.98 -3.51 -9.72
N SER A 22 -3.37 -4.77 -9.55
CA SER A 22 -4.29 -5.46 -10.46
C SER A 22 -5.70 -4.87 -10.41
N TYR A 23 -6.24 -4.65 -9.21
CA TYR A 23 -7.56 -4.04 -9.05
C TYR A 23 -7.60 -2.58 -9.49
N LEU A 24 -6.48 -1.86 -9.44
CA LEU A 24 -6.40 -0.53 -10.04
C LEU A 24 -6.73 -0.59 -11.54
N LEU A 25 -6.16 -1.55 -12.28
CA LEU A 25 -6.46 -1.73 -13.71
C LEU A 25 -7.87 -2.27 -13.94
N THR A 26 -8.30 -3.26 -13.15
CA THR A 26 -9.62 -3.85 -13.31
C THR A 26 -10.74 -2.85 -13.01
N ASP A 27 -10.66 -2.11 -11.90
CA ASP A 27 -11.68 -1.14 -11.53
C ASP A 27 -11.77 -0.01 -12.55
N THR A 28 -10.63 0.50 -13.03
CA THR A 28 -10.62 1.57 -14.05
C THR A 28 -11.11 1.11 -15.42
N SER A 29 -10.86 -0.13 -15.81
CA SER A 29 -11.32 -0.67 -17.11
C SER A 29 -12.79 -1.12 -17.10
N THR A 30 -13.32 -1.52 -15.94
CA THR A 30 -14.69 -2.04 -15.83
C THR A 30 -15.68 -1.01 -15.28
N ASN A 31 -15.20 0.04 -14.61
CA ASN A 31 -16.01 1.15 -14.11
C ASN A 31 -15.27 2.49 -14.36
N PRO A 32 -15.35 3.06 -15.58
CA PRO A 32 -14.64 4.29 -15.93
C PRO A 32 -15.04 5.50 -15.07
N ASP A 33 -16.30 5.57 -14.64
CA ASP A 33 -16.85 6.74 -13.95
C ASP A 33 -16.47 6.79 -12.45
N GLY A 34 -16.18 5.64 -11.84
CA GLY A 34 -15.96 5.54 -10.39
C GLY A 34 -14.86 4.59 -9.93
N GLY A 35 -14.24 3.83 -10.83
CA GLY A 35 -13.29 2.78 -10.51
C GLY A 35 -12.06 3.26 -9.74
N ILE A 36 -11.52 4.44 -10.11
CA ILE A 36 -10.40 5.05 -9.36
C ILE A 36 -10.81 5.38 -7.93
N ALA A 37 -12.02 5.92 -7.74
CA ALA A 37 -12.51 6.31 -6.42
C ALA A 37 -12.79 5.10 -5.51
N THR A 38 -13.37 4.03 -6.05
CA THR A 38 -13.61 2.77 -5.32
C THR A 38 -12.29 2.09 -4.96
N TRP A 39 -11.37 1.98 -5.92
CA TRP A 39 -10.03 1.46 -5.71
C TRP A 39 -9.29 2.25 -4.62
N LYS A 40 -9.27 3.59 -4.74
CA LYS A 40 -8.60 4.49 -3.78
C LYS A 40 -9.13 4.26 -2.36
N THR A 41 -10.44 4.12 -2.22
CA THR A 41 -11.09 3.84 -0.93
C THR A 41 -10.67 2.49 -0.37
N GLY A 42 -10.69 1.44 -1.19
CA GLY A 42 -10.27 0.10 -0.80
C GLY A 42 -8.81 0.06 -0.36
N PHE A 43 -7.91 0.63 -1.18
CA PHE A 43 -6.48 0.64 -0.88
C PHE A 43 -6.14 1.43 0.38
N ASN A 44 -6.78 2.59 0.59
CA ASN A 44 -6.62 3.34 1.84
C ASN A 44 -7.06 2.53 3.06
N ARG A 45 -8.21 1.83 2.99
CA ARG A 45 -8.71 1.02 4.11
C ARG A 45 -7.76 -0.14 4.45
N LEU A 46 -7.19 -0.81 3.45
CA LEU A 46 -6.19 -1.86 3.68
C LEU A 46 -4.95 -1.32 4.41
N VAL A 47 -4.48 -0.13 4.01
CA VAL A 47 -3.33 0.53 4.65
C VAL A 47 -3.69 1.05 6.05
N ASP A 48 -4.91 1.49 6.28
CA ASP A 48 -5.36 1.89 7.62
C ASP A 48 -5.32 0.69 8.59
N VAL A 49 -5.62 -0.53 8.12
CA VAL A 49 -5.41 -1.75 8.92
C VAL A 49 -3.93 -1.97 9.24
N VAL A 50 -3.02 -1.73 8.29
CA VAL A 50 -1.56 -1.79 8.53
C VAL A 50 -1.14 -0.78 9.62
N VAL A 51 -1.67 0.45 9.57
CA VAL A 51 -1.40 1.48 10.58
C VAL A 51 -1.94 1.07 11.96
N VAL A 52 -3.15 0.51 12.03
CA VAL A 52 -3.72 0.01 13.28
C VAL A 52 -2.87 -1.12 13.86
N LEU A 53 -2.44 -2.07 13.04
CA LEU A 53 -1.54 -3.15 13.48
C LEU A 53 -0.21 -2.61 14.02
N HIS A 54 0.33 -1.55 13.42
CA HIS A 54 1.53 -0.90 13.94
C HIS A 54 1.30 -0.31 15.34
N HIS A 55 0.20 0.42 15.53
CA HIS A 55 -0.13 1.00 16.84
C HIS A 55 -0.42 -0.03 17.94
N ARG A 56 -0.80 -1.25 17.56
CA ARG A 56 -0.95 -2.39 18.48
C ARG A 56 0.35 -3.17 18.71
N ASP A 57 1.45 -2.75 18.09
CA ASP A 57 2.72 -3.47 18.03
C ASP A 57 2.66 -4.85 17.34
N GLU A 58 1.55 -5.15 16.66
CA GLU A 58 1.25 -6.43 16.01
C GLU A 58 1.75 -6.51 14.56
N LEU A 59 2.08 -5.39 13.92
CA LEU A 59 2.44 -5.36 12.50
C LEU A 59 3.75 -6.11 12.21
N GLU A 60 3.65 -7.13 11.36
CA GLU A 60 4.79 -7.89 10.85
C GLU A 60 5.55 -7.09 9.78
N LEU A 61 6.88 -7.21 9.78
CA LEU A 61 7.75 -6.59 8.76
C LEU A 61 7.37 -7.00 7.33
N VAL A 62 7.01 -8.28 7.12
CA VAL A 62 6.63 -8.80 5.80
C VAL A 62 5.36 -8.10 5.29
N THR A 63 4.41 -7.83 6.18
CA THR A 63 3.17 -7.09 5.84
C THR A 63 3.45 -5.64 5.49
N PHE A 64 4.33 -4.98 6.25
CA PHE A 64 4.77 -3.63 5.92
C PHE A 64 5.45 -3.58 4.55
N ASN A 65 6.35 -4.52 4.26
CA ASN A 65 7.04 -4.60 2.98
C ASN A 65 6.08 -4.84 1.81
N GLU A 66 5.06 -5.68 1.97
CA GLU A 66 4.04 -5.89 0.95
C GLU A 66 3.25 -4.60 0.66
N ALA A 67 2.92 -3.81 1.70
CA ALA A 67 2.26 -2.51 1.53
C ALA A 67 3.15 -1.49 0.79
N SER A 68 4.45 -1.43 1.14
CA SER A 68 5.43 -0.57 0.46
C SER A 68 5.59 -0.96 -1.02
N LYS A 69 5.67 -2.26 -1.30
CA LYS A 69 5.76 -2.81 -2.65
C LYS A 69 4.50 -2.49 -3.47
N ALA A 70 3.31 -2.77 -2.95
CA ALA A 70 2.05 -2.47 -3.61
C ALA A 70 1.90 -0.97 -3.92
N CYS A 71 2.32 -0.10 -3.01
CA CYS A 71 2.36 1.34 -3.24
C CYS A 71 3.25 1.71 -4.44
N SER A 72 4.42 1.08 -4.56
CA SER A 72 5.36 1.31 -5.66
C SER A 72 4.83 0.79 -7.00
N GLU A 73 4.18 -0.37 -7.00
CA GLU A 73 3.54 -0.92 -8.19
C GLU A 73 2.36 -0.06 -8.67
N CYS A 74 1.49 0.38 -7.75
CA CYS A 74 0.38 1.27 -8.07
C CYS A 74 0.86 2.62 -8.61
N TRP A 75 1.98 3.14 -8.09
CA TRP A 75 2.61 4.35 -8.62
C TRP A 75 3.04 4.20 -10.07
N SER A 76 3.70 3.09 -10.39
CA SER A 76 4.13 2.74 -11.74
C SER A 76 2.94 2.59 -12.68
N VAL A 77 1.94 1.80 -12.29
CA VAL A 77 0.70 1.61 -13.08
C VAL A 77 0.01 2.95 -13.36
N GLY A 78 -0.24 3.76 -12.33
CA GLY A 78 -0.86 5.09 -12.52
C GLY A 78 -0.01 6.08 -13.32
N GLY A 79 1.26 5.74 -13.61
CA GLY A 79 2.15 6.50 -14.49
C GLY A 79 2.24 6.02 -15.93
N THR A 80 1.89 4.76 -16.19
CA THR A 80 2.04 4.14 -17.50
C THR A 80 0.82 4.40 -18.41
N TRP A 81 -0.37 4.49 -17.84
CA TRP A 81 -1.63 4.58 -18.58
C TRP A 81 -2.21 6.00 -18.53
N ARG A 82 -2.72 6.49 -19.67
CA ARG A 82 -3.38 7.80 -19.75
C ARG A 82 -4.73 7.78 -19.02
N GLY A 83 -5.10 8.87 -18.37
CA GLY A 83 -6.39 8.98 -17.66
C GLY A 83 -6.39 8.37 -16.25
N MET A 84 -5.22 8.00 -15.72
CA MET A 84 -5.05 7.44 -14.37
C MET A 84 -4.30 8.41 -13.43
N GLU A 85 -4.23 9.69 -13.76
CA GLU A 85 -3.45 10.69 -13.03
C GLU A 85 -3.96 10.85 -11.58
N GLU A 86 -5.27 10.72 -11.36
CA GLU A 86 -5.89 10.79 -10.03
C GLU A 86 -5.48 9.62 -9.11
N CYS A 87 -5.12 8.46 -9.68
CA CYS A 87 -4.61 7.33 -8.90
C CYS A 87 -3.35 7.71 -8.11
N ARG A 88 -2.43 8.46 -8.72
CA ARG A 88 -1.16 8.85 -8.09
C ARG A 88 -1.37 9.69 -6.82
N GLN A 89 -2.46 10.45 -6.74
CA GLN A 89 -2.79 11.18 -5.52
C GLN A 89 -3.18 10.22 -4.39
N GLY A 90 -4.00 9.20 -4.67
CA GLY A 90 -4.32 8.14 -3.70
C GLY A 90 -3.08 7.35 -3.25
N VAL A 91 -2.18 7.05 -4.18
CA VAL A 91 -0.90 6.39 -3.86
C VAL A 91 -0.02 7.27 -2.96
N LYS A 92 0.07 8.58 -3.19
CA LYS A 92 0.82 9.51 -2.33
C LYS A 92 0.29 9.55 -0.91
N GLU A 93 -1.03 9.54 -0.73
CA GLU A 93 -1.66 9.54 0.60
C GLU A 93 -1.28 8.27 1.37
N VAL A 94 -1.35 7.10 0.71
CA VAL A 94 -0.90 5.82 1.27
C VAL A 94 0.60 5.84 1.60
N ALA A 95 1.44 6.29 0.66
CA ALA A 95 2.88 6.40 0.87
C ALA A 95 3.22 7.28 2.07
N ALA A 96 2.49 8.39 2.26
CA ALA A 96 2.66 9.28 3.39
C ALA A 96 2.29 8.61 4.73
N LYS A 97 1.23 7.78 4.76
CA LYS A 97 0.88 6.97 5.94
C LYS A 97 1.99 5.98 6.27
N LEU A 98 2.44 5.19 5.29
CA LEU A 98 3.50 4.18 5.49
C LEU A 98 4.83 4.83 5.92
N LYS A 99 5.19 5.98 5.34
CA LYS A 99 6.41 6.72 5.68
C LYS A 99 6.40 7.23 7.13
N LYS A 100 5.24 7.40 7.78
CA LYS A 100 5.15 7.76 9.21
C LYS A 100 5.41 6.59 10.15
N LEU A 101 5.35 5.35 9.66
CA LEU A 101 5.60 4.15 10.47
C LEU A 101 7.08 3.76 10.51
N LEU A 102 7.91 4.34 9.63
CA LEU A 102 9.33 4.05 9.52
C LEU A 102 10.14 4.73 10.62
N ASP A 103 11.27 4.12 10.97
CA ASP A 103 12.17 4.63 12.00
C ASP A 103 12.82 5.95 11.54
N GLU A 104 12.79 6.96 12.42
CA GLU A 104 13.51 8.22 12.24
C GLU A 104 15.03 8.02 12.48
N PRO A 105 15.89 8.91 11.96
CA PRO A 105 15.60 10.08 11.11
C PRO A 105 15.52 9.76 9.62
N ASN A 106 16.03 8.61 9.20
CA ASN A 106 16.30 8.33 7.78
C ASN A 106 15.12 7.67 7.06
N ARG A 107 14.12 7.15 7.80
CA ARG A 107 12.92 6.49 7.25
C ARG A 107 13.25 5.43 6.21
N ARG A 108 14.22 4.57 6.54
CA ARG A 108 14.69 3.45 5.70
C ARG A 108 14.59 2.09 6.40
N THR A 109 14.20 2.08 7.66
CA THR A 109 14.03 0.88 8.45
C THR A 109 12.67 0.89 9.13
N TYR A 110 12.18 -0.30 9.46
CA TYR A 110 11.01 -0.52 10.29
C TYR A 110 11.41 -1.47 11.41
N LYS A 111 11.34 -1.02 12.66
CA LYS A 111 11.80 -1.79 13.84
C LYS A 111 13.24 -2.30 13.65
N GLY A 112 14.13 -1.44 13.14
CA GLY A 112 15.55 -1.75 12.91
C GLY A 112 15.86 -2.61 11.67
N HIS A 113 14.84 -3.09 10.95
CA HIS A 113 15.03 -3.90 9.76
C HIS A 113 14.89 -3.08 8.49
N LYS A 114 15.73 -3.33 7.48
CA LYS A 114 15.60 -2.67 6.18
C LYS A 114 14.25 -3.01 5.54
N VAL A 115 13.55 -1.98 5.07
CA VAL A 115 12.30 -2.14 4.34
C VAL A 115 12.54 -2.24 2.84
N TYR A 116 11.54 -2.76 2.12
CA TYR A 116 11.52 -2.70 0.67
C TYR A 116 11.68 -1.25 0.19
N ALA A 117 12.69 -1.01 -0.64
CA ALA A 117 12.91 0.23 -1.35
C ALA A 117 12.91 -0.08 -2.85
N PRO A 118 11.95 0.42 -3.64
CA PRO A 118 12.03 0.30 -5.09
C PRO A 118 13.28 1.05 -5.55
N ASN A 119 14.00 0.51 -6.55
CA ASN A 119 15.16 1.18 -7.11
C ASN A 119 14.73 2.54 -7.68
N ASN A 120 15.23 3.63 -7.10
CA ASN A 120 15.11 4.98 -7.65
C ASN A 120 16.03 5.11 -8.89
N SER A 121 15.66 4.48 -10.00
CA SER A 121 16.25 4.76 -11.32
C SER A 121 15.34 5.69 -12.09
N SER A 122 15.11 6.90 -11.57
CA SER A 122 14.45 8.01 -12.28
C SER A 122 14.73 9.34 -11.57
N THR A 123 16.00 9.73 -11.55
CA THR A 123 16.40 11.14 -11.39
C THR A 123 17.69 11.31 -12.16
N THR A 124 17.59 11.51 -13.48
CA THR A 124 18.10 12.67 -14.23
C THR A 124 17.57 12.54 -15.65
#